data_AF-A0A072P4E7-F1
#
_entry.id   AF-A0A072P4E7-F1
#
_cell.length_a   1.000
_cell.length_b   1.000
_cell.length_c   1.000
_cell.angle_alpha   90.00
_cell.angle_beta   90.00
_cell.angle_gamma   90.00
#
_symmetry.space_group_name_H-M   'P 1'
#
loop_
_entity.id
_entity.type
_entity.pdbx_description
1 polymer ?
#
loop_
_entity_poly.entity_id
_entity_poly.type
_entity_poly.pdbx_seq_one_letter_code
_entity_poly.pdbx_strand_id
1 'polypeptide(L)'
;METEIKIIQESLNQYKNRQAVLNYYEDEELVQRDGLDFEIIHVTDAEIQFLIGDKIKEAIDLSKYKTFERSNEFFKNYFELKNGVNILRIYFP
;
A
#
# COMPACT_ATOMS: atom_id res chain seq x y z
N MET A 1 -14.65 -7.81 1.80
CA MET A 1 -14.70 -6.53 1.05
C MET A 1 -14.99 -5.32 1.93
N GLU A 2 -16.23 -4.96 2.32
CA GLU A 2 -16.48 -3.71 3.10
C GLU A 2 -15.68 -3.63 4.41
N THR A 3 -15.62 -4.72 5.18
CA THR A 3 -14.87 -4.78 6.44
C THR A 3 -13.36 -4.63 6.23
N GLU A 4 -12.81 -5.12 5.12
CA GLU A 4 -11.37 -5.06 4.83
C GLU A 4 -10.97 -3.64 4.40
N ILE A 5 -11.78 -2.98 3.56
CA ILE A 5 -11.51 -1.60 3.12
C ILE A 5 -11.49 -0.64 4.30
N LYS A 6 -12.41 -0.80 5.27
CA LYS A 6 -12.41 0.03 6.48
C LYS A 6 -11.16 -0.16 7.32
N ILE A 7 -10.67 -1.40 7.45
CA ILE A 7 -9.42 -1.70 8.17
C ILE A 7 -8.21 -1.09 7.43
N ILE A 8 -8.19 -1.15 6.10
CA ILE A 8 -7.15 -0.51 5.27
C ILE A 8 -7.17 1.00 5.49
N GLN A 9 -8.34 1.62 5.40
CA GLN A 9 -8.55 3.06 5.63
C GLN A 9 -8.04 3.47 7.01
N GLU A 10 -8.49 2.81 8.08
CA GLU A 10 -8.07 3.09 9.45
C GLU A 10 -6.55 2.92 9.63
N SER A 11 -5.97 1.94 8.95
CA SER A 11 -4.54 1.66 9.03
C SER A 11 -3.67 2.65 8.25
N LEU A 12 -4.10 3.12 7.08
CA LEU A 12 -3.29 3.97 6.20
C LEU A 12 -3.50 5.47 6.44
N ASN A 13 -4.70 5.89 6.86
CA ASN A 13 -5.03 7.32 7.04
C ASN A 13 -4.20 8.03 8.13
N GLN A 14 -3.51 7.27 8.99
CA GLN A 14 -2.61 7.81 10.00
C GLN A 14 -1.28 8.32 9.41
N TYR A 15 -0.89 7.86 8.22
CA TYR A 15 0.33 8.30 7.56
C TYR A 15 0.04 9.55 6.72
N LYS A 16 0.71 10.66 7.03
CA LYS A 16 0.56 11.96 6.36
C LYS A 16 1.89 12.69 6.29
N ASN A 17 2.14 13.39 5.20
CA ASN A 17 3.37 14.15 4.95
C ASN A 17 4.64 13.29 5.17
N ARG A 18 4.70 12.13 4.51
CA ARG A 18 5.79 11.16 4.65
C ARG A 18 6.22 10.64 3.28
N GLN A 19 7.30 9.87 3.31
CA GLN A 19 7.70 9.02 2.21
C GLN A 19 7.07 7.62 2.39
N ALA A 20 6.70 6.99 1.28
CA ALA A 20 6.39 5.56 1.20
C ALA A 20 7.42 4.86 0.30
N VAL A 21 7.70 3.60 0.59
CA VAL A 21 8.47 2.70 -0.28
C VAL A 21 7.57 1.56 -0.71
N LEU A 22 7.43 1.36 -2.01
CA LEU A 22 6.63 0.34 -2.64
C LEU A 22 7.57 -0.72 -3.21
N ASN A 23 7.53 -1.94 -2.65
CA ASN A 23 8.28 -3.07 -3.17
C ASN A 23 7.31 -4.03 -3.87
N TYR A 24 7.51 -4.25 -5.16
CA TYR A 24 6.74 -5.19 -5.97
C TYR A 24 7.55 -6.46 -6.15
N TYR A 25 6.92 -7.60 -5.87
CA TYR A 25 7.48 -8.92 -6.04
C TYR A 25 6.62 -9.74 -7.00
N GLU A 26 7.28 -10.57 -7.80
CA GLU A 26 6.68 -11.61 -8.63
C GLU A 26 7.37 -12.93 -8.28
N ASP A 27 6.62 -13.99 -7.97
CA ASP A 27 7.17 -15.29 -7.55
C ASP A 27 8.24 -15.17 -6.43
N GLU A 28 7.94 -14.32 -5.44
CA GLU A 28 8.79 -13.99 -4.28
C GLU A 28 10.08 -13.19 -4.58
N GLU A 29 10.37 -12.92 -5.86
CA GLU A 29 11.52 -12.12 -6.28
C GLU A 29 11.16 -10.63 -6.37
N LEU A 30 12.03 -9.76 -5.85
CA LEU A 30 11.81 -8.31 -5.93
C LEU A 30 12.05 -7.82 -7.36
N VAL A 31 11.00 -7.44 -8.06
CA VAL A 31 11.07 -6.97 -9.46
C VAL A 31 11.14 -5.45 -9.57
N GLN A 32 10.55 -4.71 -8.62
CA GLN A 32 10.53 -3.26 -8.65
C GLN A 32 10.48 -2.66 -7.24
N ARG A 33 11.15 -1.52 -7.06
CA ARG A 33 11.16 -0.77 -5.82
C ARG A 33 11.09 0.73 -6.09
N ASP A 34 10.01 1.35 -5.62
CA ASP A 34 9.77 2.77 -5.79
C ASP A 34 9.71 3.49 -4.43
N GLY A 35 10.21 4.71 -4.41
CA GLY A 35 10.03 5.64 -3.29
C GLY A 35 9.21 6.83 -3.75
N LEU A 36 8.21 7.22 -2.96
CA LEU A 36 7.40 8.39 -3.26
C LEU A 36 7.13 9.22 -2.01
N ASP A 37 7.18 10.54 -2.18
CA ASP A 37 6.67 11.47 -1.19
C ASP A 37 5.17 11.69 -1.39
N PHE A 38 4.43 11.80 -0.28
CA PHE A 38 3.00 12.07 -0.29
C PHE A 38 2.58 12.89 0.94
N GLU A 39 1.49 13.62 0.80
CA GLU A 39 0.87 14.41 1.87
C GLU A 39 -0.28 13.64 2.52
N ILE A 40 -1.12 12.98 1.71
CA ILE A 40 -2.29 12.23 2.17
C ILE A 40 -2.46 10.94 1.36
N ILE A 41 -3.04 9.93 2.00
CA ILE A 41 -3.49 8.70 1.36
C ILE A 41 -5.01 8.72 1.34
N HIS A 42 -5.60 8.48 0.16
CA HIS A 42 -7.02 8.20 0.01
C HIS A 42 -7.22 6.73 -0.32
N VAL A 43 -8.07 6.06 0.44
CA VAL A 43 -8.43 4.66 0.19
C VAL A 43 -9.90 4.63 -0.20
N THR A 44 -10.15 4.11 -1.40
CA THR A 44 -11.49 3.85 -1.93
C THR A 44 -11.71 2.35 -1.99
N ASP A 45 -12.89 1.92 -2.45
CA ASP A 45 -13.17 0.50 -2.62
C ASP A 45 -12.32 -0.15 -3.73
N ALA A 46 -11.79 0.66 -4.66
CA ALA A 46 -11.04 0.19 -5.81
C ALA A 46 -9.53 0.45 -5.72
N GLU A 47 -9.11 1.52 -5.03
CA GLU A 47 -7.73 2.00 -5.10
C GLU A 47 -7.21 2.57 -3.78
N ILE A 48 -5.90 2.46 -3.58
CA ILE A 48 -5.13 3.27 -2.63
C ILE A 48 -4.38 4.34 -3.42
N GLN A 49 -4.69 5.60 -3.18
CA GLN A 49 -4.11 6.75 -3.87
C GLN A 49 -3.20 7.54 -2.92
N PHE A 50 -1.99 7.85 -3.39
CA PHE A 50 -1.05 8.74 -2.70
C PHE A 50 -1.08 10.10 -3.38
N LEU A 51 -1.30 11.18 -2.61
CA LEU A 51 -1.51 12.51 -3.16
C LEU A 51 -0.53 13.54 -2.58
N ILE A 52 -0.14 14.53 -3.41
CA ILE A 52 0.46 15.80 -2.98
C ILE A 52 -0.46 16.92 -3.48
N GLY A 53 -1.07 17.68 -2.58
CA GLY A 53 -2.23 18.53 -2.89
C GLY A 53 -3.33 17.71 -3.57
N ASP A 54 -3.82 18.19 -4.71
CA ASP A 54 -4.84 17.50 -5.52
C ASP A 54 -4.24 16.54 -6.57
N LYS A 55 -2.92 16.36 -6.61
CA LYS A 55 -2.25 15.53 -7.60
C LYS A 55 -2.01 14.12 -7.06
N ILE A 56 -2.59 13.13 -7.73
CA ILE A 56 -2.28 11.71 -7.53
C ILE A 56 -0.85 11.45 -8.02
N LYS A 57 0.00 10.96 -7.12
CA LYS A 57 1.37 10.54 -7.39
C LYS A 57 1.45 9.08 -7.79
N GLU A 58 0.68 8.26 -7.10
CA GLU A 58 0.61 6.82 -7.32
C GLU A 58 -0.79 6.31 -6.95
N ALA A 59 -1.27 5.31 -7.69
CA ALA A 59 -2.57 4.70 -7.46
C ALA A 59 -2.43 3.18 -7.57
N ILE A 60 -2.65 2.50 -6.44
CA ILE A 60 -2.61 1.04 -6.36
C ILE A 60 -4.02 0.52 -6.56
N ASP A 61 -4.23 -0.16 -7.68
CA ASP A 61 -5.47 -0.88 -7.98
C ASP A 61 -5.63 -2.11 -7.07
N LEU A 62 -6.59 -2.06 -6.15
CA LEU A 62 -6.91 -3.12 -5.20
C LEU A 62 -7.53 -4.34 -5.88
N SER A 63 -8.17 -4.19 -7.05
CA SER A 63 -8.78 -5.32 -7.76
C SER A 63 -7.74 -6.35 -8.23
N LYS A 64 -6.47 -5.93 -8.33
CA LYS A 64 -5.34 -6.80 -8.64
C LYS A 64 -4.89 -7.66 -7.46
N TYR A 65 -5.38 -7.42 -6.26
CA TYR A 65 -4.97 -8.09 -5.02
C TYR A 65 -6.16 -8.78 -4.34
N LYS A 66 -5.91 -9.96 -3.78
CA LYS A 66 -6.95 -10.76 -3.10
C LYS A 66 -7.01 -10.51 -1.61
N THR A 67 -5.89 -10.15 -1.01
CA THR A 67 -5.77 -9.96 0.44
C THR A 67 -4.93 -8.74 0.74
N PHE A 68 -5.26 -8.08 1.84
CA PHE A 68 -4.48 -7.02 2.45
C PHE A 68 -4.20 -7.39 3.90
N GLU A 69 -2.93 -7.43 4.29
CA GLU A 69 -2.52 -7.78 5.64
C GLU A 69 -1.50 -6.77 6.14
N ARG A 70 -1.63 -6.38 7.42
CA ARG A 70 -0.54 -5.68 8.11
C ARG A 70 0.40 -6.74 8.65
N SER A 71 1.61 -6.82 8.11
CA SER A 71 2.63 -7.70 8.65
C SER A 71 3.38 -6.98 9.78
N ASN A 72 3.47 -7.67 10.91
CA ASN A 72 4.27 -7.25 12.07
C ASN A 72 5.44 -8.22 12.31
N GLU A 73 5.88 -8.96 11.29
CA GLU A 73 7.01 -9.87 11.44
C GLU A 73 8.31 -9.12 11.70
N PHE A 74 9.01 -9.53 12.77
CA PHE A 74 10.41 -9.24 13.09
C PHE A 74 10.90 -7.86 12.61
N PHE A 75 10.45 -6.82 13.30
CA PHE A 75 10.95 -5.44 13.20
C PHE A 75 10.64 -4.67 11.92
N LYS A 76 9.80 -5.19 11.02
CA LYS A 76 9.38 -4.48 9.81
C LYS A 76 7.87 -4.27 9.81
N ASN A 77 7.44 -3.05 10.14
CA ASN A 77 6.04 -2.64 9.97
C ASN A 77 5.79 -2.35 8.49
N TYR A 78 5.10 -3.25 7.79
CA TYR A 78 4.67 -3.02 6.40
C TYR A 78 3.26 -3.54 6.17
N PHE A 79 2.64 -2.98 5.15
CA PHE A 79 1.38 -3.48 4.61
C PHE A 79 1.69 -4.36 3.40
N GLU A 80 1.03 -5.50 3.30
CA GLU A 80 1.21 -6.46 2.22
C GLU A 80 -0.11 -6.67 1.48
N LEU A 81 -0.06 -6.52 0.15
CA LEU A 81 -1.13 -6.87 -0.76
C LEU A 81 -0.65 -8.04 -1.62
N LYS A 82 -1.45 -9.10 -1.76
CA LYS A 82 -1.05 -10.28 -2.56
C LYS A 82 -2.22 -10.87 -3.34
N ASN A 83 -1.93 -11.49 -4.49
CA ASN A 83 -2.92 -12.22 -5.29
C ASN A 83 -2.54 -13.69 -5.59
N GLY A 84 -1.44 -14.15 -4.98
CA GLY A 84 -0.86 -15.48 -5.16
C GLY A 84 0.44 -15.46 -5.97
N VAL A 85 0.55 -14.58 -6.96
CA VAL A 85 1.74 -14.45 -7.82
C VAL A 85 2.46 -13.13 -7.55
N ASN A 86 1.68 -12.05 -7.45
CA ASN A 86 2.18 -10.71 -7.20
C ASN A 86 2.03 -10.35 -5.73
N ILE A 87 3.07 -9.73 -5.18
CA ILE A 87 3.07 -9.18 -3.82
C ILE A 87 3.50 -7.72 -3.90
N LEU A 88 2.74 -6.82 -3.27
CA LEU A 88 3.13 -5.44 -3.04
C LEU A 88 3.30 -5.22 -1.55
N ARG A 89 4.49 -4.80 -1.13
CA ARG A 89 4.77 -4.38 0.24
C ARG A 89 4.95 -2.86 0.31
N ILE A 90 4.17 -2.21 1.17
CA ILE A 90 4.19 -0.77 1.39
C ILE A 90 4.86 -0.51 2.75
N TYR A 91 5.95 0.23 2.72
CA TYR A 91 6.72 0.65 3.90
C TYR A 91 6.59 2.16 4.10
N PHE A 92 6.48 2.56 5.36
CA PHE A 92 6.49 3.97 5.78
C PHE A 92 7.69 4.20 6.70
N PRO A 93 8.87 4.60 6.16
CA PRO A 93 10.04 4.91 6.97
C PRO A 93 9.83 6.04 7.98
#